data_AF-A0A149QPB1-F1
#
_entry.id   AF-A0A149QPB1-F1
#
_cell.length_a   1.000
_cell.length_b   1.000
_cell.length_c   1.000
_cell.angle_alpha   90.00
_cell.angle_beta   90.00
_cell.angle_gamma   90.00
#
_symmetry.space_group_name_H-M   'P 1'
#
loop_
_entity.id
_entity.type
_entity.pdbx_description
1 polymer ?
#
loop_
_entity_poly.entity_id
_entity_poly.type
_entity_poly.pdbx_seq_one_letter_code
_entity_poly.pdbx_strand_id
1 'polypeptide(L)'
;MVWLETRIPPPVVMLLFAAMGFAARWLWPGLHLRVPVPVLLAGVTVTLGVVLNLLPKISFRRAGTTVNPLRPSASSALVTSGIYRRTRNPMYLGQALVLFGAMVYLQNLIALLVVPLFLAYITWLQILPEERALMARFPEAYAQYRHRVPRWL
;
A
#
# COMPACT_ATOMS: atom_id res chain seq x y z
N MET A 1 -1.07 21.85 -5.04
CA MET A 1 -0.98 20.51 -5.66
C MET A 1 -2.11 19.60 -5.12
N VAL A 2 -3.38 19.91 -5.41
CA VAL A 2 -4.55 19.14 -4.90
C VAL A 2 -5.20 18.27 -5.99
N TRP A 3 -4.81 18.46 -7.26
CA TRP A 3 -5.54 17.91 -8.41
C TRP A 3 -5.31 16.40 -8.65
N LEU A 4 -4.19 15.82 -8.22
CA LEU A 4 -3.87 14.39 -8.45
C LEU A 4 -4.23 13.47 -7.27
N GLU A 5 -4.59 14.05 -6.12
CA GLU A 5 -4.87 13.28 -4.91
C GLU A 5 -6.08 12.36 -5.13
N THR A 6 -5.93 11.07 -4.80
CA THR A 6 -7.04 10.09 -4.79
C THR A 6 -7.78 9.89 -6.13
N ARG A 7 -7.15 10.17 -7.28
CA ARG A 7 -7.77 9.95 -8.60
C ARG A 7 -7.48 8.59 -9.22
N ILE A 8 -6.28 8.07 -9.00
CA ILE A 8 -5.86 6.79 -9.55
C ILE A 8 -6.07 5.72 -8.48
N PRO A 9 -6.78 4.62 -8.76
CA PRO A 9 -6.91 3.52 -7.82
C PRO A 9 -5.53 3.00 -7.40
N PRO A 10 -5.26 2.81 -6.09
CA PRO A 10 -3.99 2.30 -5.59
C PRO A 10 -3.51 1.00 -6.27
N PRO A 11 -4.39 0.00 -6.57
CA PRO A 11 -3.98 -1.18 -7.32
C PRO A 11 -3.44 -0.86 -8.73
N VAL A 12 -4.00 0.14 -9.41
CA VAL A 12 -3.53 0.58 -10.73
C VAL A 12 -2.14 1.21 -10.61
N VAL A 13 -1.92 2.05 -9.59
CA VAL A 13 -0.59 2.60 -9.29
C VAL A 13 0.41 1.47 -9.06
N MET A 14 0.09 0.50 -8.21
CA MET A 14 0.95 -0.66 -7.96
C MET A 14 1.31 -1.41 -9.25
N LEU A 15 0.34 -1.63 -10.16
CA LEU A 15 0.58 -2.28 -11.44
C LEU A 15 1.47 -1.45 -12.38
N LEU A 16 1.31 -0.13 -12.41
CA LEU A 16 2.19 0.76 -13.18
C LEU A 16 3.63 0.69 -12.67
N PHE A 17 3.82 0.70 -11.35
CA PHE A 17 5.14 0.54 -10.76
C PHE A 17 5.70 -0.87 -11.03
N ALA A 18 4.89 -1.92 -10.94
CA ALA A 18 5.31 -3.27 -11.32
C ALA A 18 5.79 -3.30 -12.78
N ALA A 19 5.01 -2.75 -13.72
CA ALA A 19 5.37 -2.66 -15.13
C ALA A 19 6.69 -1.87 -15.34
N MET A 20 6.90 -0.78 -14.59
CA MET A 20 8.16 -0.04 -14.59
C MET A 20 9.34 -0.91 -14.13
N GLY A 21 9.16 -1.73 -13.10
CA GLY A 21 10.19 -2.66 -12.63
C GLY A 21 10.50 -3.77 -13.63
N PHE A 22 9.48 -4.32 -14.28
CA PHE A 22 9.68 -5.25 -15.41
C PHE A 22 10.45 -4.56 -16.54
N ALA A 23 10.03 -3.38 -16.98
CA ALA A 23 10.74 -2.62 -18.02
C ALA A 23 12.20 -2.33 -17.62
N ALA A 24 12.46 -1.98 -16.35
CA ALA A 24 13.81 -1.75 -15.85
C ALA A 24 14.70 -3.01 -15.95
N ARG A 25 14.15 -4.21 -15.70
CA ARG A 25 14.86 -5.47 -15.90
C ARG A 25 15.25 -5.72 -17.36
N TRP A 26 14.46 -5.24 -18.32
CA TRP A 26 14.75 -5.35 -19.76
C TRP A 26 15.75 -4.31 -20.23
N LEU A 27 15.62 -3.05 -19.77
CA LEU A 27 16.45 -1.93 -20.17
C LEU A 27 17.86 -1.96 -19.54
N TRP A 28 17.98 -2.47 -18.30
CA TRP A 28 19.26 -2.59 -17.59
C TRP A 28 19.52 -4.04 -17.16
N PRO A 29 19.77 -4.96 -18.10
CA PRO A 29 20.06 -6.35 -17.76
C PRO A 29 21.34 -6.47 -16.95
N GLY A 30 22.34 -5.60 -17.13
CA GLY A 30 23.61 -5.69 -16.40
C GLY A 30 23.52 -5.54 -14.87
N LEU A 31 22.40 -5.04 -14.32
CA LEU A 31 22.23 -4.76 -12.89
C LEU A 31 21.57 -5.93 -12.12
N HIS A 32 21.97 -7.15 -12.45
CA HIS A 32 21.50 -8.35 -11.75
C HIS A 32 21.99 -8.42 -10.31
N LEU A 33 21.05 -8.67 -9.41
CA LEU A 33 21.34 -9.11 -8.07
C LEU A 33 21.49 -10.63 -8.13
N ARG A 34 22.60 -11.18 -7.64
CA ARG A 34 22.79 -12.64 -7.51
C ARG A 34 22.53 -13.05 -6.07
N VAL A 35 21.33 -12.76 -5.59
CA VAL A 35 20.93 -13.15 -4.24
C VAL A 35 20.21 -14.49 -4.37
N PRO A 36 20.62 -15.54 -3.64
CA PRO A 36 19.92 -16.82 -3.65
C PRO A 36 18.62 -16.68 -2.85
N VAL A 37 17.66 -15.94 -3.40
CA VAL A 37 16.33 -15.81 -2.81
C VAL A 37 15.52 -17.02 -3.24
N PRO A 38 15.02 -17.85 -2.30
CA PRO A 38 14.13 -18.94 -2.65
C PRO A 38 12.89 -18.37 -3.35
N VAL A 39 12.49 -18.93 -4.49
CA VAL A 39 11.23 -18.57 -5.18
C VAL A 39 10.05 -18.67 -4.20
N LEU A 40 10.11 -19.63 -3.28
CA LEU A 40 9.17 -19.77 -2.17
C LEU A 40 9.06 -18.49 -1.31
N LEU A 41 10.17 -17.82 -0.98
CA LEU A 41 10.15 -16.60 -0.17
C LEU A 41 9.47 -15.43 -0.91
N ALA A 42 9.76 -15.28 -2.20
CA ALA A 42 9.08 -14.28 -3.03
C ALA A 42 7.58 -14.59 -3.12
N GLY A 43 7.22 -15.86 -3.34
CA GLY A 43 5.83 -16.31 -3.35
C GLY A 43 5.09 -16.04 -2.04
N VAL A 44 5.68 -16.44 -0.89
CA VAL A 44 5.13 -16.18 0.45
C VAL A 44 4.92 -14.69 0.69
N THR A 45 5.89 -13.86 0.27
CA THR A 45 5.80 -12.41 0.43
C THR A 45 4.63 -11.82 -0.38
N VAL A 46 4.47 -12.26 -1.64
CA VAL A 46 3.32 -11.87 -2.47
C VAL A 46 2.01 -12.33 -1.85
N THR A 47 1.93 -13.58 -1.41
CA THR A 47 0.72 -14.14 -0.78
C THR A 47 0.33 -13.35 0.47
N LEU A 48 1.30 -13.05 1.35
CA LEU A 48 1.07 -12.23 2.53
C LEU A 48 0.58 -10.83 2.14
N GLY A 49 1.16 -10.24 1.10
CA GLY A 49 0.73 -8.95 0.57
C GLY A 49 -0.71 -8.94 0.08
N VAL A 50 -1.13 -9.98 -0.67
CA VAL A 50 -2.52 -10.16 -1.11
C VAL A 50 -3.46 -10.30 0.08
N VAL A 51 -3.09 -11.13 1.06
CA VAL A 51 -3.87 -11.33 2.30
C VAL A 51 -4.06 -10.00 3.04
N LEU A 52 -2.99 -9.23 3.21
CA LEU A 52 -3.04 -7.90 3.84
C LEU A 52 -3.78 -6.85 3.00
N ASN A 53 -3.89 -7.04 1.68
CA ASN A 53 -4.72 -6.16 0.85
C ASN A 53 -6.22 -6.48 0.93
N LEU A 54 -6.58 -7.75 1.08
CA LEU A 54 -7.97 -8.19 0.97
C LEU A 54 -8.67 -8.37 2.32
N LEU A 55 -8.01 -8.99 3.31
CA LEU A 55 -8.63 -9.26 4.60
C LEU A 55 -9.10 -8.01 5.37
N PRO A 56 -8.39 -6.87 5.37
CA PRO A 56 -8.85 -5.70 6.12
C PRO A 56 -10.20 -5.16 5.62
N LYS A 57 -10.57 -5.45 4.37
CA LYS A 57 -11.88 -5.06 3.80
C LYS A 57 -13.05 -5.67 4.57
N ILE A 58 -12.85 -6.79 5.25
CA ILE A 58 -13.86 -7.43 6.10
C ILE A 58 -14.23 -6.50 7.27
N SER A 59 -13.25 -5.81 7.87
CA SER A 59 -13.51 -4.85 8.96
C SER A 59 -14.40 -3.70 8.52
N PHE A 60 -14.25 -3.23 7.28
CA PHE A 60 -15.08 -2.17 6.70
C PHE A 60 -16.50 -2.66 6.39
N ARG A 61 -16.63 -3.87 5.83
CA ARG A 61 -17.95 -4.49 5.62
C ARG A 61 -18.71 -4.66 6.92
N ARG A 62 -18.04 -5.13 7.98
CA ARG A 62 -18.64 -5.26 9.33
C ARG A 62 -19.02 -3.92 9.95
N ALA A 63 -18.24 -2.87 9.69
CA ALA A 63 -18.55 -1.52 10.14
C ALA A 63 -19.61 -0.79 9.27
N GLY A 64 -20.11 -1.42 8.21
CA GLY A 64 -21.08 -0.79 7.31
C GLY A 64 -20.55 0.46 6.61
N THR A 65 -19.24 0.50 6.31
CA THR A 65 -18.57 1.69 5.76
C THR A 65 -17.74 1.38 4.51
N THR A 66 -17.33 2.43 3.78
CA THR A 66 -16.67 2.29 2.48
C THR A 66 -15.16 2.18 2.59
N VAL A 67 -14.58 1.27 1.81
CA VAL A 67 -13.12 1.13 1.63
C VAL A 67 -12.60 2.06 0.53
N ASN A 68 -13.47 2.79 -0.17
CA ASN A 68 -13.10 3.48 -1.40
C ASN A 68 -12.07 4.60 -1.14
N PRO A 69 -10.79 4.42 -1.53
CA PRO A 69 -9.74 5.41 -1.26
C PRO A 69 -9.91 6.66 -2.14
N LEU A 70 -10.73 6.59 -3.20
CA LEU A 70 -11.05 7.72 -4.07
C LEU A 70 -12.11 8.66 -3.47
N ARG A 71 -12.80 8.21 -2.42
CA ARG A 71 -13.87 8.98 -1.73
C ARG A 71 -13.77 8.81 -0.21
N PRO A 72 -12.66 9.24 0.41
CA PRO A 72 -12.44 9.02 1.84
C PRO A 72 -13.46 9.77 2.72
N SER A 73 -14.01 10.88 2.23
CA SER A 73 -15.07 11.65 2.91
C SER A 73 -16.41 10.91 2.99
N ALA A 74 -16.62 9.86 2.20
CA ALA A 74 -17.83 9.04 2.25
C ALA A 74 -17.79 7.99 3.38
N SER A 75 -16.72 7.94 4.18
CA SER A 75 -16.64 7.05 5.34
C SER A 75 -17.64 7.47 6.43
N SER A 76 -18.54 6.55 6.76
CA SER A 76 -19.54 6.67 7.83
C SER A 76 -19.00 6.29 9.22
N ALA A 77 -17.91 5.52 9.30
CA ALA A 77 -17.34 5.06 10.56
C ALA A 77 -15.81 4.94 10.50
N LEU A 78 -15.13 5.22 11.61
CA LEU A 78 -13.69 5.01 11.73
C LEU A 78 -13.38 3.56 12.13
N VAL A 79 -12.72 2.81 11.24
CA VAL A 79 -12.33 1.41 11.48
C VAL A 79 -10.96 1.35 12.15
N THR A 80 -10.92 0.95 13.42
CA THR A 80 -9.69 0.84 14.23
C THR A 80 -9.42 -0.57 14.77
N SER A 81 -10.25 -1.56 14.37
CA SER A 81 -10.21 -2.92 14.90
C SER A 81 -9.46 -3.91 13.99
N GLY A 82 -9.08 -5.06 14.55
CA GLY A 82 -8.33 -6.10 13.83
C GLY A 82 -6.92 -5.63 13.47
N ILE A 83 -6.54 -5.81 12.20
CA ILE A 83 -5.22 -5.44 11.68
C ILE A 83 -4.97 -3.91 11.72
N TYR A 84 -6.04 -3.10 11.71
CA TYR A 84 -5.96 -1.65 11.87
C TYR A 84 -5.44 -1.21 13.24
N ARG A 85 -5.33 -2.11 14.23
CA ARG A 85 -4.63 -1.81 15.50
C ARG A 85 -3.10 -1.75 15.38
N ARG A 86 -2.54 -2.30 14.31
CA ARG A 86 -1.08 -2.40 14.12
C ARG A 86 -0.56 -1.35 13.14
N THR A 87 -1.32 -1.09 12.08
CA THR A 87 -1.01 -0.05 11.09
C THR A 87 -2.30 0.59 10.63
N ARG A 88 -2.26 1.89 10.36
CA ARG A 88 -3.41 2.62 9.79
C ARG A 88 -3.64 2.27 8.32
N ASN A 89 -2.63 1.71 7.64
CA ASN A 89 -2.60 1.52 6.18
C ASN A 89 -2.31 0.06 5.75
N PRO A 90 -2.99 -0.96 6.33
CA PRO A 90 -2.67 -2.37 6.08
C PRO A 90 -2.86 -2.77 4.60
N MET A 91 -3.83 -2.16 3.91
CA MET A 91 -4.09 -2.47 2.51
C MET A 91 -2.98 -1.95 1.58
N TYR A 92 -2.45 -0.76 1.85
CA TYR A 92 -1.32 -0.19 1.12
C TYR A 92 -0.03 -0.94 1.42
N LEU A 93 0.15 -1.38 2.67
CA LEU A 93 1.24 -2.28 3.04
C LEU A 93 1.17 -3.60 2.25
N GLY A 94 -0.03 -4.17 2.10
CA GLY A 94 -0.26 -5.35 1.28
C GLY A 94 0.19 -5.15 -0.18
N GLN A 95 -0.12 -4.00 -0.78
CA GLN A 95 0.33 -3.67 -2.14
C GLN A 95 1.85 -3.52 -2.22
N ALA A 96 2.46 -2.87 -1.23
CA ALA A 96 3.92 -2.75 -1.17
C ALA A 96 4.61 -4.11 -1.08
N LEU A 97 4.05 -5.07 -0.31
CA LEU A 97 4.57 -6.44 -0.22
C LEU A 97 4.41 -7.24 -1.51
N VAL A 98 3.26 -7.12 -2.19
CA VAL A 98 3.06 -7.73 -3.51
C VAL A 98 4.10 -7.20 -4.50
N LEU A 99 4.26 -5.89 -4.55
CA LEU A 99 5.25 -5.25 -5.43
C LEU A 99 6.67 -5.70 -5.07
N PHE A 100 7.03 -5.67 -3.79
CA PHE A 100 8.35 -6.07 -3.31
C PHE A 100 8.68 -7.52 -3.65
N GLY A 101 7.77 -8.46 -3.37
CA GLY A 101 7.97 -9.87 -3.73
C GLY A 101 8.18 -10.07 -5.23
N ALA A 102 7.44 -9.35 -6.07
CA ALA A 102 7.63 -9.37 -7.52
C ALA A 102 8.99 -8.79 -7.95
N MET A 103 9.43 -7.66 -7.36
CA MET A 103 10.72 -7.05 -7.70
C MET A 103 11.91 -7.89 -7.21
N VAL A 104 11.77 -8.54 -6.06
CA VAL A 104 12.75 -9.51 -5.55
C VAL A 104 12.86 -10.70 -6.50
N TYR A 105 11.74 -11.20 -7.05
CA TYR A 105 11.77 -12.27 -8.05
C TYR A 105 12.52 -11.88 -9.33
N LEU A 106 12.46 -10.61 -9.74
CA LEU A 106 13.19 -10.11 -10.91
C LEU A 106 14.72 -10.04 -10.74
N GLN A 107 15.22 -10.12 -9.50
CA GLN A 107 16.66 -10.11 -9.20
C GLN A 107 17.40 -8.96 -9.90
N ASN A 108 16.84 -7.74 -9.88
CA ASN A 108 17.40 -6.57 -10.53
C ASN A 108 17.35 -5.36 -9.59
N LEU A 109 18.47 -4.65 -9.47
CA LEU A 109 18.61 -3.55 -8.53
C LEU A 109 17.66 -2.39 -8.84
N ILE A 110 17.54 -2.00 -10.11
CA ILE A 110 16.66 -0.89 -10.51
C ILE A 110 15.19 -1.27 -10.32
N ALA A 111 14.82 -2.51 -10.66
CA ALA A 111 13.49 -3.03 -10.37
C ALA A 111 13.17 -2.97 -8.87
N LEU A 112 14.13 -3.28 -7.99
CA LEU A 112 13.92 -3.20 -6.55
C LEU A 112 13.73 -1.76 -6.04
N LEU A 113 14.42 -0.77 -6.64
CA LEU A 113 14.28 0.65 -6.30
C LEU A 113 12.89 1.22 -6.62
N VAL A 114 12.10 0.55 -7.45
CA VAL A 114 10.69 0.91 -7.69
C VAL A 114 9.85 0.83 -6.42
N VAL A 115 10.19 -0.06 -5.48
CA VAL A 115 9.42 -0.27 -4.24
C VAL A 115 9.43 0.97 -3.33
N PRO A 116 10.59 1.56 -2.95
CA PRO A 116 10.59 2.79 -2.16
C PRO A 116 9.96 3.97 -2.91
N LEU A 117 10.06 4.02 -4.24
CA LEU A 117 9.36 5.03 -5.04
C LEU A 117 7.83 4.88 -4.96
N PHE A 118 7.32 3.65 -5.02
CA PHE A 118 5.91 3.36 -4.79
C PHE A 118 5.46 3.76 -3.39
N LEU A 119 6.24 3.43 -2.35
CA LEU A 119 5.95 3.80 -0.96
C LEU A 119 5.90 5.32 -0.78
N ALA A 120 6.82 6.06 -1.40
CA ALA A 120 6.78 7.52 -1.40
C ALA A 120 5.51 8.02 -2.10
N TYR A 121 5.24 7.54 -3.33
CA TYR A 121 4.06 7.94 -4.11
C TYR A 121 2.76 7.71 -3.32
N ILE A 122 2.56 6.50 -2.81
CA ILE A 122 1.32 6.12 -2.12
C ILE A 122 1.15 6.90 -0.81
N THR A 123 2.25 7.20 -0.12
CA THR A 123 2.22 8.04 1.09
C THR A 123 1.71 9.44 0.76
N TRP A 124 2.29 10.08 -0.24
CA TRP A 124 2.02 11.48 -0.54
C TRP A 124 0.68 11.71 -1.24
N LEU A 125 0.28 10.83 -2.14
CA LEU A 125 -0.87 11.07 -3.03
C LEU A 125 -2.13 10.28 -2.66
N GLN A 126 -2.04 9.31 -1.75
CA GLN A 126 -3.19 8.52 -1.31
C GLN A 126 -3.35 8.59 0.21
N ILE A 127 -2.32 8.19 0.97
CA ILE A 127 -2.42 8.10 2.43
C ILE A 127 -2.60 9.49 3.05
N LEU A 128 -1.73 10.46 2.79
CA LEU A 128 -1.86 11.79 3.39
C LEU A 128 -3.22 12.47 3.09
N PRO A 129 -3.73 12.45 1.85
CA PRO A 129 -5.09 12.92 1.56
C PRO A 129 -6.19 12.17 2.33
N GLU A 130 -6.12 10.85 2.39
CA GLU A 130 -7.06 10.00 3.14
C GLU A 130 -7.01 10.33 4.65
N GLU A 131 -5.83 10.47 5.24
CA GLU A 131 -5.65 10.85 6.65
C GLU A 131 -6.22 12.25 6.93
N ARG A 132 -6.08 13.21 6.00
CA ARG A 132 -6.68 14.55 6.13
C ARG A 132 -8.20 14.49 6.09
N ALA A 133 -8.77 13.70 5.18
CA ALA A 133 -10.21 13.51 5.10
C ALA A 133 -10.78 12.83 6.35
N LEU A 134 -10.09 11.81 6.88
CA LEU A 134 -10.47 11.16 8.14
C LEU A 134 -10.34 12.08 9.34
N MET A 135 -9.30 12.92 9.39
CA MET A 135 -9.16 13.95 10.43
C MET A 135 -10.29 14.98 10.37
N ALA A 136 -10.68 15.42 9.17
CA ALA A 136 -11.80 16.35 9.02
C ALA A 136 -13.15 15.72 9.39
N ARG A 137 -13.31 14.41 9.16
CA ARG A 137 -14.57 13.68 9.41
C ARG A 137 -14.72 13.22 10.86
N PHE A 138 -13.63 12.83 11.51
CA PHE A 138 -13.59 12.25 12.85
C PHE A 138 -12.47 12.88 13.69
N PRO A 139 -12.48 14.20 13.96
CA PRO A 139 -11.32 14.93 14.49
C PRO A 139 -10.76 14.35 15.80
N GLU A 140 -11.58 14.14 16.82
CA GLU A 140 -11.11 13.62 18.12
C GLU A 140 -10.75 12.13 18.02
N ALA A 141 -11.61 11.33 17.41
CA ALA A 141 -11.41 9.88 17.31
C ALA A 141 -10.19 9.51 16.45
N TYR A 142 -10.00 10.21 15.33
CA TYR A 142 -8.86 9.98 14.44
C TYR A 142 -7.56 10.51 15.04
N ALA A 143 -7.59 11.65 15.74
CA ALA A 143 -6.42 12.13 16.49
C ALA A 143 -5.95 11.09 17.53
N GLN A 144 -6.85 10.59 18.37
CA GLN A 144 -6.52 9.55 19.35
C GLN A 144 -6.00 8.27 18.69
N TYR A 145 -6.60 7.84 17.59
CA TYR A 145 -6.15 6.69 16.83
C TYR A 145 -4.74 6.87 16.25
N ARG A 146 -4.44 8.04 15.68
CA ARG A 146 -3.11 8.40 15.15
C ARG A 146 -2.01 8.37 16.21
N HIS A 147 -2.33 8.73 17.46
CA HIS A 147 -1.36 8.67 18.56
C HIS A 147 -1.01 7.23 18.97
N ARG A 148 -1.94 6.28 18.79
CA ARG A 148 -1.77 4.89 19.22
C ARG A 148 -1.25 3.97 18.13
N VAL A 149 -1.54 4.29 16.87
CA VAL A 149 -1.24 3.41 15.74
C VAL A 149 -0.39 4.13 14.71
N PRO A 150 0.78 3.59 14.33
CA PRO A 150 1.64 4.21 13.35
C PRO A 150 1.03 4.15 11.94
N ARG A 151 1.55 4.99 11.04
CA ARG A 151 1.09 5.03 9.64
C ARG A 151 1.43 3.74 8.91
N TRP A 152 2.66 3.28 9.11
CA TRP A 152 3.27 2.06 8.59
C TRP A 152 3.62 1.15 9.77
N LEU A 153 3.87 -0.14 9.52
CA LEU A 153 4.38 -1.07 10.55
C LEU A 153 5.82 -0.74 10.93
#